data_AF-A0A934R8I0-F1
#
_entry.id   AF-A0A934R8I0-F1
#
_cell.length_a   1.000
_cell.length_b   1.000
_cell.length_c   1.000
_cell.angle_alpha   90.00
_cell.angle_beta   90.00
_cell.angle_gamma   90.00
#
_symmetry.space_group_name_H-M   'P 1'
#
loop_
_entity.id
_entity.type
_entity.pdbx_description
1 polymer ?
#
loop_
_entity_poly.entity_id
_entity_poly.type
_entity_poly.pdbx_seq_one_letter_code
_entity_poly.pdbx_strand_id
1 'polypeptide(L)' 'MSRTLYSPRLSDDVVRLLYQEGKRRRMPMTRLADELLRCGLRAEQLVVPEEVAADPESVIVRFPDAA' A
#
# COMPACT_ATOMS: atom_id res chain seq x y z
N MET A 1 0.59 21.76 -24.47
CA MET A 1 1.03 22.10 -23.10
C MET A 1 1.50 20.82 -22.43
N SER A 2 2.82 20.59 -22.32
CA SER A 2 3.36 19.41 -21.62
C SER A 2 3.04 19.52 -20.13
N ARG A 3 2.26 18.58 -19.59
CA ARG A 3 2.08 18.48 -18.13
C ARG A 3 3.44 18.09 -17.53
N THR A 4 4.05 18.99 -16.77
CA THR A 4 5.22 18.67 -15.95
C THR A 4 4.79 17.69 -14.87
N LEU A 5 5.01 16.40 -15.10
CA LEU A 5 4.76 15.39 -14.09
C LEU A 5 5.85 15.48 -13.02
N TYR A 6 5.44 15.47 -11.76
CA TYR A 6 6.36 15.40 -10.64
C TYR A 6 7.18 14.11 -10.73
N SER A 7 8.50 14.24 -10.64
CA SER A 7 9.45 13.12 -10.68
C SER A 7 10.12 13.00 -9.30
N PRO A 8 9.59 12.15 -8.40
CA PRO A 8 10.19 11.97 -7.08
C PRO A 8 11.60 11.41 -7.21
N ARG A 9 12.53 11.95 -6.42
CA ARG A 9 13.89 11.42 -6.35
C ARG A 9 13.89 10.19 -5.46
N LEU A 10 14.34 9.07 -6.00
CA LEU A 10 14.61 7.86 -5.23
C LEU A 10 15.98 7.97 -4.55
N SER A 11 16.14 7.33 -3.40
CA SER A 11 17.46 7.23 -2.75
C SER A 11 18.40 6.36 -3.58
N ASP A 12 19.71 6.63 -3.48
CA ASP A 12 20.74 5.91 -4.22
C ASP A 12 20.73 4.40 -3.95
N ASP A 13 20.41 4.00 -2.72
CA ASP A 13 20.32 2.58 -2.33
C ASP A 13 19.17 1.88 -3.05
N VAL A 14 18.00 2.54 -3.17
CA VAL A 14 16.86 2.01 -3.93
C VAL A 14 17.21 1.89 -5.41
N VAL A 15 17.91 2.88 -5.97
CA VAL A 15 18.37 2.83 -7.37
C VAL A 15 19.31 1.65 -7.60
N ARG A 16 20.26 1.39 -6.67
CA ARG A 16 21.18 0.24 -6.74
C ARG A 16 20.44 -1.09 -6.68
N LEU A 17 19.47 -1.24 -5.79
CA LEU A 17 18.64 -2.44 -5.68
C LEU A 17 17.81 -2.67 -6.95
N LEU A 18 17.17 -1.62 -7.48
CA LEU A 18 16.42 -1.69 -8.74
C LEU A 18 17.32 -2.11 -9.91
N TYR A 19 18.57 -1.65 -9.94
CA TYR A 19 19.52 -2.03 -10.98
C TYR A 19 19.87 -3.53 -10.91
N GLN A 20 20.23 -4.01 -9.71
CA GLN A 20 20.58 -5.41 -9.50
C GLN A 20 19.41 -6.33 -9.86
N GLU A 21 18.21 -5.95 -9.43
CA GLU A 21 17.01 -6.75 -9.66
C GLU A 21 16.52 -6.68 -11.11
N GLY A 22 16.62 -5.51 -11.75
CA GLY A 22 16.34 -5.33 -13.17
C GLY A 22 17.29 -6.18 -14.03
N LYS A 23 18.57 -6.22 -13.68
CA LYS A 23 19.55 -7.11 -14.34
C LYS A 23 19.18 -8.58 -14.17
N ARG A 24 18.82 -9.00 -12.95
CA ARG A 24 18.42 -10.39 -12.65
C ARG A 24 17.19 -10.82 -13.45
N ARG A 25 16.19 -9.94 -13.58
CA ARG A 25 14.93 -10.21 -14.28
C ARG A 25 14.97 -9.88 -15.78
N ARG A 26 16.09 -9.35 -16.30
CA ARG A 26 16.22 -8.82 -17.67
C ARG A 26 15.13 -7.79 -18.01
N MET A 27 14.85 -6.90 -17.07
CA MET A 27 13.78 -5.91 -17.16
C MET A 27 14.33 -4.48 -17.02
N PRO A 28 13.85 -3.50 -17.81
CA PRO A 28 14.19 -2.10 -17.58
C PRO A 28 13.80 -1.63 -16.17
N MET A 29 14.70 -0.89 -15.50
CA MET A 29 14.48 -0.43 -14.12
C MET A 29 13.19 0.38 -13.95
N THR A 30 12.80 1.17 -14.95
CA THR A 30 11.57 1.97 -14.91
C THR A 30 10.30 1.11 -14.90
N ARG A 31 10.27 0.03 -15.68
CA ARG A 31 9.17 -0.94 -15.67
C ARG A 31 9.13 -1.71 -14.35
N LEU A 32 10.30 -2.14 -13.86
CA LEU A 32 10.40 -2.83 -12.58
C LEU A 32 9.89 -1.95 -11.43
N ALA A 33 10.28 -0.67 -11.40
CA ALA A 33 9.82 0.29 -10.41
C ALA A 33 8.29 0.48 -10.47
N ASP A 34 7.73 0.64 -11.68
CA ASP A 34 6.28 0.76 -11.87
C ASP A 34 5.52 -0.47 -11.37
N GLU A 35 6.01 -1.68 -11.66
CA GLU A 35 5.42 -2.93 -11.16
C GLU A 35 5.49 -3.04 -9.64
N LEU A 36 6.66 -2.81 -9.04
CA LEU A 36 6.86 -2.91 -7.60
C LEU A 36 6.02 -1.90 -6.83
N LEU A 37 5.95 -0.65 -7.31
CA LEU A 37 5.13 0.40 -6.69
C LEU A 37 3.64 0.04 -6.76
N ARG A 38 3.15 -0.44 -7.91
CA ARG A 38 1.76 -0.89 -8.04
C ARG A 38 1.44 -2.07 -7.14
N CYS A 39 2.34 -3.05 -7.06
CA CYS A 39 2.16 -4.21 -6.19
C CYS A 39 2.16 -3.81 -4.71
N GLY A 40 3.10 -2.96 -4.28
CA GLY A 40 3.16 -2.47 -2.90
C GLY A 40 1.91 -1.70 -2.50
N LEU A 41 1.48 -0.73 -3.32
CA LEU A 41 0.28 0.06 -3.04
C LEU A 41 -0.99 -0.79 -3.01
N ARG A 42 -1.11 -1.82 -3.87
CA ARG A 42 -2.23 -2.77 -3.81
C ARG A 42 -2.19 -3.63 -2.56
N ALA A 43 -1.00 -4.06 -2.13
CA ALA A 43 -0.84 -4.83 -0.90
C ALA A 43 -1.23 -3.97 0.32
N GLU A 44 -0.83 -2.70 0.37
CA GLU A 44 -1.26 -1.76 1.42
C GLU A 44 -2.78 -1.57 1.44
N GLN A 45 -3.44 -1.49 0.28
CA GLN A 45 -4.90 -1.39 0.18
C GLN A 45 -5.65 -2.65 0.63
N LEU A 46 -5.00 -3.83 0.58
CA LEU A 46 -5.56 -5.08 1.06
C LEU A 46 -5.35 -5.29 2.57
N VAL A 47 -4.42 -4.54 3.18
CA VAL A 47 -4.16 -4.53 4.63
C VAL A 47 -4.82 -3.31 5.27
N VAL A 48 -6.13 -3.15 5.00
CA VAL A 48 -7.00 -2.33 5.86
C VAL A 48 -7.70 -3.30 6.80
N PRO A 49 -7.20 -3.53 8.03
CA PRO A 49 -8.12 -3.83 9.11
C PRO A 49 -8.99 -2.57 9.27
N GLU A 50 -10.27 -2.76 9.02
CA GLU A 50 -11.34 -1.95 9.55
C GLU A 50 -11.10 -1.78 11.07
N GLU A 51 -10.44 -0.71 11.51
CA GLU A 51 -10.81 -0.11 12.79
C GLU A 51 -12.10 0.66 12.53
N VAL A 52 -13.20 -0.11 12.42
CA VAL A 52 -14.47 0.38 12.92
C VAL A 52 -14.21 0.66 14.39
N ALA A 53 -14.00 1.93 14.72
CA ALA A 53 -14.15 2.42 16.07
C ALA A 53 -15.60 2.11 16.47
N ALA A 54 -15.84 0.90 16.96
CA ALA A 54 -17.01 0.56 17.71
C ALA A 54 -16.96 1.46 18.94
N ASP A 55 -17.80 2.49 18.90
CA ASP A 55 -18.10 3.33 20.04
C ASP A 55 -18.41 2.43 21.25
N PRO A 56 -17.59 2.45 22.32
CA PRO A 56 -17.74 1.55 23.45
C PRO A 56 -19.03 1.82 24.27
N GLU A 57 -19.83 2.83 23.94
CA GLU A 57 -21.03 3.20 24.71
C GLU A 57 -22.36 2.61 24.20
N SER A 58 -22.39 1.82 23.13
CA SER A 58 -23.64 1.20 22.65
C SER A 58 -23.78 -0.30 22.99
N VAL A 59 -23.47 -0.68 24.24
CA VAL A 59 -23.94 -1.97 24.77
C VAL A 59 -25.41 -1.83 25.16
N ILE A 60 -26.33 -2.12 24.23
CA ILE A 60 -27.73 -2.36 24.59
C ILE A 60 -27.82 -3.76 25.20
N VAL A 61 -27.78 -3.85 26.52
CA VAL A 61 -28.10 -5.08 27.25
C VAL A 61 -29.60 -5.32 27.14
N ARG A 62 -30.01 -6.27 26.29
CA ARG A 62 -31.36 -6.84 26.36
C ARG A 62 -31.37 -7.96 27.38
N PHE A 63 -31.95 -7.69 28.54
CA PHE A 63 -32.36 -8.74 29.46
C PHE A 63 -33.63 -9.39 28.90
N PRO A 64 -33.67 -10.71 28.68
CA PRO A 64 -34.94 -11.39 28.55
C PRO A 64 -35.63 -11.38 29.92
N ASP A 65 -36.79 -10.73 30.01
CA ASP A 65 -37.69 -10.86 31.15
C ASP A 65 -37.98 -12.34 31.39
N ALA A 66 -37.64 -12.82 32.59
CA ALA A 66 -37.99 -14.13 33.07
C ALA A 66 -39.16 -14.01 34.05
N ALA A 67 -40.38 -14.24 33.55
CA ALA A 67 -41.46 -15.00 34.20
C ALA A 67 -42.74 -14.94 33.36
#